data_AF-A0A7J9QU29-F1
#
_entry.id   AF-A0A7J9QU29-F1
#
_cell.length_a   1.000
_cell.length_b   1.000
_cell.length_c   1.000
_cell.angle_alpha   90.00
_cell.angle_beta   90.00
_cell.angle_gamma   90.00
#
_symmetry.space_group_name_H-M   'P 1'
#
loop_
_entity.id
_entity.type
_entity.pdbx_description
1 polymer ?
#
loop_
_entity_poly.entity_id
_entity_poly.type
_entity_poly.pdbx_seq_one_letter_code
_entity_poly.pdbx_strand_id
1 'polypeptide(L)'
;MEVIDVLREVSKKIYENVKDLAGTEDAAGDFGRGAGGDISRNIDIIAEKTVLDYLKEINFECIVLGEECGRVELSENPKGFVIMDAIDGSANSVRGVPFFCSSLAFATHDKLSSITDGVITNLSSGEMYWASKDKGAFLDETKIQVHNKDPIYKIVGINTSGATPELMKKLHPIFQQHNHTRHFGANALEMAMFARGLMDIFID
;
A
#
# COMPACT_ATOMS: atom_id res chain seq x y z
N MET A 1 14.04 1.92 -19.03
CA MET A 1 13.76 1.93 -17.58
C MET A 1 12.86 0.73 -17.33
N GLU A 2 13.25 -0.17 -16.43
CA GLU A 2 12.38 -1.29 -16.07
C GLU A 2 11.14 -0.75 -15.33
N VAL A 3 10.00 -1.44 -15.42
CA VAL A 3 8.76 -1.02 -14.76
C VAL A 3 8.96 -0.82 -13.27
N ILE A 4 9.69 -1.75 -12.61
CA ILE A 4 9.98 -1.65 -11.19
C ILE A 4 10.73 -0.35 -10.83
N ASP A 5 11.65 0.11 -11.68
CA ASP A 5 12.39 1.35 -11.43
C ASP A 5 11.47 2.57 -11.48
N VAL A 6 10.48 2.55 -12.38
CA VAL A 6 9.43 3.59 -12.46
C VAL A 6 8.62 3.63 -11.16
N LEU A 7 8.15 2.47 -10.69
CA LEU A 7 7.35 2.38 -9.48
C LEU A 7 8.15 2.80 -8.23
N ARG A 8 9.42 2.41 -8.14
CA ARG A 8 10.30 2.81 -7.04
C ARG A 8 10.56 4.31 -7.05
N GLU A 9 10.83 4.89 -8.21
CA GLU A 9 11.10 6.32 -8.33
C GLU A 9 9.87 7.16 -7.97
N VAL A 10 8.69 6.81 -8.48
CA VAL A 10 7.46 7.54 -8.15
C VAL A 10 7.09 7.39 -6.68
N SER A 11 7.29 6.21 -6.08
CA SER A 11 7.03 5.99 -4.66
C SER A 11 7.97 6.81 -3.76
N LYS A 12 9.24 6.99 -4.15
CA LYS A 12 10.14 7.95 -3.47
C LYS A 12 9.63 9.38 -3.54
N LYS A 13 9.14 9.80 -4.72
CA LYS A 13 8.56 11.15 -4.88
C LYS A 13 7.32 11.36 -4.01
N ILE A 14 6.47 10.33 -3.85
CA ILE A 14 5.36 10.38 -2.90
C ILE A 14 5.91 10.68 -1.49
N TYR A 15 6.86 9.86 -1.02
CA TYR A 15 7.47 10.06 0.30
C TYR A 15 8.02 11.48 0.50
N GLU A 16 8.81 11.98 -0.44
CA GLU A 16 9.38 13.33 -0.35
C GLU A 16 8.32 14.43 -0.28
N ASN A 17 7.19 14.26 -0.96
CA ASN A 17 6.12 15.24 -1.00
C ASN A 17 5.16 15.18 0.20
N VAL A 18 5.14 14.07 0.96
CA VAL A 18 4.16 13.88 2.06
C VAL A 18 4.78 13.69 3.44
N LYS A 19 6.09 13.42 3.56
CA LYS A 19 6.76 13.11 4.83
C LYS A 19 6.57 14.17 5.94
N ASP A 20 6.42 15.44 5.55
CA ASP A 20 6.26 16.57 6.48
C ASP A 20 4.79 16.97 6.70
N LEU A 21 3.84 16.28 6.04
CA LEU A 21 2.41 16.56 6.15
C LEU A 21 1.71 15.73 7.23
N ALA A 22 2.11 14.48 7.43
CA ALA A 22 1.41 13.56 8.33
C ALA A 22 1.27 14.14 9.75
N GLY A 23 0.06 14.07 10.32
CA GLY A 23 -0.27 14.61 11.64
C GLY A 23 -0.43 16.14 11.71
N THR A 24 -0.30 16.86 10.59
CA THR A 24 -0.55 18.31 10.53
C THR A 24 -2.00 18.62 10.16
N GLU A 25 -2.44 19.86 10.41
CA GLU A 25 -3.76 20.33 9.92
C GLU A 25 -3.84 20.29 8.39
N ASP A 26 -2.71 20.48 7.70
CA ASP A 26 -2.63 20.46 6.24
C ASP A 26 -2.71 19.04 5.65
N ALA A 27 -2.43 17.98 6.42
CA ALA A 27 -2.74 16.62 5.97
C ALA A 27 -4.25 16.36 5.94
N ALA A 28 -4.98 17.02 6.85
CA ALA A 28 -6.42 16.94 6.92
C ALA A 28 -7.06 17.81 5.82
N GLY A 29 -8.25 17.41 5.42
CA GLY A 29 -9.06 18.12 4.43
C GLY A 29 -10.21 17.23 3.99
N ASP A 30 -11.23 17.85 3.43
CA ASP A 30 -12.35 17.15 2.79
C ASP A 30 -12.37 17.57 1.34
N PHE A 31 -11.89 16.69 0.47
CA PHE A 31 -11.84 16.91 -0.98
C PHE A 31 -12.96 16.15 -1.70
N GLY A 32 -13.99 15.72 -0.96
CA GLY A 32 -15.06 14.90 -1.48
C GLY A 32 -14.76 13.41 -1.38
N ARG A 33 -15.61 12.61 -2.02
CA ARG A 33 -15.56 11.16 -1.96
C ARG A 33 -14.77 10.63 -3.16
N GLY A 34 -13.71 9.89 -2.89
CA GLY A 34 -12.89 9.21 -3.89
C GLY A 34 -13.65 8.13 -4.66
N ALA A 35 -13.04 7.62 -5.73
CA ALA A 35 -13.57 6.49 -6.47
C ALA A 35 -13.68 5.22 -5.61
N GLY A 36 -12.77 5.05 -4.62
CA GLY A 36 -12.79 3.98 -3.62
C GLY A 36 -13.94 4.09 -2.61
N GLY A 37 -14.56 5.27 -2.50
CA GLY A 37 -15.74 5.49 -1.67
C GLY A 37 -15.45 6.03 -0.27
N ASP A 38 -14.21 6.34 0.08
CA ASP A 38 -13.89 7.08 1.29
C ASP A 38 -13.70 8.58 1.00
N ILE A 39 -13.63 9.40 2.06
CA ILE A 39 -13.45 10.85 1.89
C ILE A 39 -11.96 11.13 1.73
N SER A 40 -11.60 11.68 0.57
CA SER A 40 -10.24 12.02 0.21
C SER A 40 -9.69 13.14 1.11
N ARG A 41 -8.49 12.94 1.64
CA ARG A 41 -7.74 13.91 2.45
C ARG A 41 -6.72 14.64 1.58
N ASN A 42 -6.20 15.77 2.09
CA ASN A 42 -5.22 16.55 1.32
C ASN A 42 -3.95 15.73 1.02
N ILE A 43 -3.51 14.93 1.99
CA ILE A 43 -2.34 14.06 1.82
C ILE A 43 -2.55 13.04 0.69
N ASP A 44 -3.77 12.50 0.55
CA ASP A 44 -4.14 11.56 -0.52
C ASP A 44 -4.05 12.26 -1.88
N ILE A 45 -4.62 13.48 -1.99
CA ILE A 45 -4.58 14.29 -3.21
C ILE A 45 -3.14 14.62 -3.63
N ILE A 46 -2.28 15.01 -2.68
CA ILE A 46 -0.87 15.34 -2.96
C ILE A 46 -0.10 14.10 -3.42
N ALA A 47 -0.29 12.98 -2.73
CA ALA A 47 0.35 11.71 -3.07
C ALA A 47 -0.09 11.22 -4.46
N GLU A 48 -1.39 11.22 -4.73
CA GLU A 48 -1.93 10.75 -6.00
C GLU A 48 -1.52 11.66 -7.18
N LYS A 49 -1.60 12.99 -6.99
CA LYS A 49 -1.14 13.95 -7.99
C LYS A 49 0.34 13.75 -8.30
N THR A 50 1.15 13.42 -7.31
CA THR A 50 2.58 13.11 -7.49
C THR A 50 2.77 11.94 -8.45
N VAL A 51 1.95 10.89 -8.34
CA VAL A 51 2.01 9.74 -9.25
C VAL A 51 1.63 10.14 -10.67
N LEU A 52 0.47 10.80 -10.82
CA LEU A 52 -0.03 11.19 -12.14
C LEU A 52 0.92 12.15 -12.86
N ASP A 53 1.47 13.14 -12.16
CA ASP A 53 2.39 14.12 -12.74
C ASP A 53 3.69 13.45 -13.19
N TYR A 54 4.27 12.57 -12.37
CA TYR A 54 5.50 11.87 -12.73
C TYR A 54 5.30 10.93 -13.91
N LEU A 55 4.23 10.12 -13.93
CA LEU A 55 3.95 9.21 -15.05
C LEU A 55 3.73 9.97 -16.36
N LYS A 56 3.09 11.15 -16.32
CA LYS A 56 2.97 12.05 -17.48
C LYS A 56 4.32 12.63 -17.89
N GLU A 57 5.14 13.08 -16.93
CA GLU A 57 6.47 13.66 -17.18
C GLU A 57 7.36 12.71 -17.99
N ILE A 58 7.38 11.43 -17.61
CA ILE A 58 8.19 10.42 -18.30
C ILE A 58 7.49 9.79 -19.51
N ASN A 59 6.28 10.24 -19.86
CA ASN A 59 5.42 9.65 -20.89
C ASN A 59 5.23 8.13 -20.73
N PHE A 60 4.93 7.69 -19.50
CA PHE A 60 4.69 6.27 -19.23
C PHE A 60 3.33 5.84 -19.79
N GLU A 61 3.36 5.05 -20.85
CA GLU A 61 2.18 4.58 -21.58
C GLU A 61 1.39 3.56 -20.75
N CYS A 62 0.47 4.02 -19.91
CA CYS A 62 -0.35 3.17 -19.06
C CYS A 62 -1.76 3.73 -18.84
N ILE A 63 -2.61 2.88 -18.27
CA ILE A 63 -3.82 3.29 -17.57
C ILE A 63 -3.50 3.31 -16.08
N VAL A 64 -3.92 4.36 -15.38
CA VAL A 64 -3.83 4.43 -13.93
C VAL A 64 -5.17 4.05 -13.32
N LEU A 65 -5.13 3.20 -12.30
CA LEU A 65 -6.24 2.82 -11.44
C LEU A 65 -5.90 3.27 -10.01
N GLY A 66 -6.38 4.45 -9.61
CA GLY A 66 -6.17 5.03 -8.28
C GLY A 66 -7.40 4.95 -7.40
N GLU A 67 -7.20 4.92 -6.08
CA GLU A 67 -8.27 5.02 -5.10
C GLU A 67 -9.08 6.31 -5.25
N GLU A 68 -8.43 7.46 -5.49
CA GLU A 68 -9.12 8.75 -5.50
C GLU A 68 -9.59 9.12 -6.92
N CYS A 69 -8.71 9.11 -7.91
CA CYS A 69 -9.04 9.43 -9.30
C CYS A 69 -9.81 8.35 -10.06
N GLY A 70 -9.86 7.12 -9.54
CA GLY A 70 -10.44 5.99 -10.27
C GLY A 70 -9.59 5.64 -11.49
N ARG A 71 -10.18 5.71 -12.69
CA ARG A 71 -9.50 5.34 -13.95
C ARG A 71 -9.03 6.57 -14.71
N VAL A 72 -7.73 6.65 -14.99
CA VAL A 72 -7.12 7.70 -15.81
C VAL A 72 -6.32 7.08 -16.96
N GLU A 73 -6.65 7.43 -18.19
CA GLU A 73 -5.92 6.96 -19.37
C GLU A 73 -4.81 7.96 -19.73
N LEU A 74 -3.54 7.55 -19.57
CA LEU A 74 -2.38 8.40 -19.88
C LEU A 74 -1.85 8.19 -21.31
N SER A 75 -2.32 7.16 -22.01
CA SER A 75 -1.95 6.84 -23.39
C SER A 75 -3.11 6.17 -24.12
N GLU A 76 -3.24 6.44 -25.41
CA GLU A 76 -4.17 5.72 -26.31
C GLU A 76 -3.73 4.28 -26.58
N ASN A 77 -2.44 3.96 -26.35
CA ASN A 77 -1.86 2.64 -26.53
C ASN A 77 -1.14 2.18 -25.24
N PRO A 78 -1.87 1.93 -24.15
CA PRO A 78 -1.26 1.61 -22.86
C PRO A 78 -0.57 0.24 -22.89
N LYS A 79 0.61 0.17 -22.29
CA LYS A 79 1.38 -1.07 -22.09
C LYS A 79 0.87 -1.92 -20.92
N GLY A 80 0.02 -1.35 -20.08
CA GLY A 80 -0.54 -1.99 -18.90
C GLY A 80 -1.21 -1.00 -17.96
N PHE A 81 -1.36 -1.41 -16.71
CA PHE A 81 -2.07 -0.72 -15.66
C PHE A 81 -1.12 -0.42 -14.51
N VAL A 82 -1.04 0.85 -14.10
CA VAL A 82 -0.49 1.22 -12.79
C VAL A 82 -1.67 1.26 -11.82
N ILE A 83 -1.66 0.39 -10.83
CA ILE A 83 -2.67 0.32 -9.78
C ILE A 83 -2.06 0.98 -8.54
N MET A 84 -2.77 1.90 -7.91
CA MET A 84 -2.26 2.62 -6.76
C MET A 84 -3.30 2.84 -5.68
N ASP A 85 -2.85 2.70 -4.44
CA ASP A 85 -3.36 3.42 -3.30
C ASP A 85 -2.21 4.33 -2.84
N ALA A 86 -2.42 5.64 -2.93
CA ALA A 86 -1.36 6.60 -2.68
C ALA A 86 -1.06 6.75 -1.18
N ILE A 87 -2.04 6.47 -0.31
CA ILE A 87 -1.98 6.55 1.16
C ILE A 87 -2.90 5.46 1.76
N ASP A 88 -2.38 4.24 1.88
CA ASP A 88 -3.01 3.21 2.69
C ASP A 88 -2.77 3.52 4.18
N GLY A 89 -3.86 3.65 4.93
CA GLY A 89 -3.86 4.11 6.31
C GLY A 89 -4.07 5.62 6.45
N SER A 90 -4.97 6.24 5.67
CA SER A 90 -5.27 7.68 5.73
C SER A 90 -5.70 8.16 7.13
N ALA A 91 -6.36 7.31 7.91
CA ALA A 91 -6.69 7.61 9.31
C ALA A 91 -5.42 7.78 10.17
N ASN A 92 -4.42 6.90 9.97
CA ASN A 92 -3.14 6.98 10.64
C ASN A 92 -2.35 8.20 10.18
N SER A 93 -2.28 8.45 8.87
CA SER A 93 -1.53 9.57 8.30
C SER A 93 -2.08 10.93 8.78
N VAL A 94 -3.40 11.13 8.79
CA VAL A 94 -4.04 12.35 9.30
C VAL A 94 -3.83 12.53 10.81
N ARG A 95 -3.84 11.43 11.58
CA ARG A 95 -3.61 11.49 13.04
C ARG A 95 -2.14 11.57 13.44
N GLY A 96 -1.21 11.39 12.50
CA GLY A 96 0.22 11.32 12.78
C GLY A 96 0.67 10.02 13.45
N VAL A 97 -0.12 8.94 13.33
CA VAL A 97 0.32 7.60 13.73
C VAL A 97 1.32 7.12 12.67
N PRO A 98 2.56 6.75 13.04
CA PRO A 98 3.65 6.52 12.07
C PRO A 98 3.57 5.13 11.40
N PHE A 99 2.39 4.74 10.93
CA PHE A 99 2.14 3.48 10.24
C PHE A 99 1.13 3.67 9.10
N PHE A 100 1.65 4.03 7.92
CA PHE A 100 0.89 4.23 6.68
C PHE A 100 1.86 4.13 5.51
N CYS A 101 1.36 3.82 4.31
CA CYS A 101 2.23 3.59 3.16
C CYS A 101 1.62 4.05 1.84
N SER A 102 2.45 4.15 0.81
CA SER A 102 1.95 4.08 -0.57
C SER A 102 2.04 2.63 -1.05
N SER A 103 1.07 2.20 -1.86
CA SER A 103 1.01 0.86 -2.45
C SER A 103 0.81 0.99 -3.96
N LEU A 104 1.79 0.54 -4.73
CA LEU A 104 1.80 0.64 -6.19
C LEU A 104 2.04 -0.74 -6.80
N ALA A 105 1.34 -1.05 -7.89
CA ALA A 105 1.58 -2.26 -8.67
C ALA A 105 1.47 -1.98 -10.17
N PHE A 106 2.15 -2.79 -10.97
CA PHE A 106 1.97 -2.80 -12.42
C PHE A 106 1.42 -4.15 -12.89
N ALA A 107 0.37 -4.09 -13.70
CA ALA A 107 -0.24 -5.24 -14.35
C ALA A 107 -0.21 -5.08 -15.87
N THR A 108 0.19 -6.12 -16.59
CA THR A 108 0.22 -6.08 -18.06
C THR A 108 -1.16 -6.14 -18.71
N HIS A 109 -2.17 -6.63 -17.97
CA HIS A 109 -3.55 -6.80 -18.42
C HIS A 109 -4.51 -6.46 -17.27
N ASP A 110 -5.80 -6.33 -17.57
CA ASP A 110 -6.84 -6.12 -16.56
C ASP A 110 -7.21 -7.42 -15.83
N LYS A 111 -6.23 -7.98 -15.09
CA LYS A 111 -6.39 -9.16 -14.23
C LYS A 111 -5.24 -9.30 -13.24
N LEU A 112 -5.55 -9.77 -12.03
CA LEU A 112 -4.57 -9.98 -10.95
C LEU A 112 -3.39 -10.87 -11.35
N SER A 113 -3.64 -11.93 -12.13
CA SER A 113 -2.58 -12.87 -12.55
C SER A 113 -1.54 -12.24 -13.50
N SER A 114 -1.75 -10.99 -13.91
CA SER A 114 -0.88 -10.25 -14.82
C SER A 114 -0.03 -9.18 -14.13
N ILE A 115 -0.14 -9.06 -12.80
CA ILE A 115 0.76 -8.24 -11.97
C ILE A 115 2.18 -8.77 -12.13
N THR A 116 3.11 -7.86 -12.46
CA THR A 116 4.53 -8.18 -12.64
C THR A 116 5.42 -7.52 -11.60
N ASP A 117 5.04 -6.35 -11.10
CA ASP A 117 5.88 -5.52 -10.25
C ASP A 117 5.03 -4.85 -9.17
N GLY A 118 5.59 -4.69 -7.97
CA GLY A 118 4.92 -4.05 -6.85
C GLY A 118 5.90 -3.32 -5.93
N VAL A 119 5.46 -2.20 -5.38
CA VAL A 119 6.21 -1.36 -4.44
C VAL A 119 5.27 -0.91 -3.32
N ILE A 120 5.70 -1.08 -2.08
CA ILE A 120 5.05 -0.56 -0.88
C ILE A 120 6.09 0.26 -0.12
N THR A 121 5.86 1.56 0.06
CA THR A 121 6.79 2.42 0.80
C THR A 121 6.18 2.87 2.09
N ASN A 122 6.81 2.56 3.21
CA ASN A 122 6.43 3.10 4.51
C ASN A 122 6.69 4.61 4.51
N LEU A 123 5.63 5.41 4.52
CA LEU A 123 5.74 6.86 4.36
C LEU A 123 6.18 7.56 5.66
N SER A 124 6.22 6.84 6.79
CA SER A 124 6.77 7.37 8.05
C SER A 124 8.30 7.22 8.15
N SER A 125 8.88 6.20 7.49
CA SER A 125 10.33 5.91 7.56
C SER A 125 11.07 6.08 6.24
N GLY A 126 10.38 6.04 5.11
CA GLY A 126 10.97 5.99 3.77
C GLY A 126 11.46 4.60 3.35
N GLU A 127 11.33 3.58 4.21
CA GLU A 127 11.69 2.19 3.89
C GLU A 127 10.77 1.65 2.78
N MET A 128 11.37 0.98 1.79
CA MET A 128 10.67 0.54 0.60
C MET A 128 10.68 -0.98 0.46
N TYR A 129 9.51 -1.59 0.49
CA TYR A 129 9.31 -2.97 0.09
C TYR A 129 9.03 -3.03 -1.41
N TRP A 130 9.68 -3.94 -2.12
CA TRP A 130 9.41 -4.09 -3.56
C TRP A 130 9.66 -5.51 -4.04
N ALA A 131 8.97 -5.89 -5.12
CA ALA A 131 9.12 -7.18 -5.74
C ALA A 131 8.87 -7.08 -7.24
N SER A 132 9.61 -7.90 -7.99
CA SER A 132 9.31 -8.19 -9.39
C SER A 132 9.09 -9.70 -9.53
N LYS A 133 8.16 -10.08 -10.41
CA LYS A 133 7.83 -11.46 -10.69
C LYS A 133 9.08 -12.27 -10.99
N ASP A 134 9.21 -13.41 -10.30
CA ASP A 134 10.32 -14.35 -10.40
C ASP A 134 11.71 -13.80 -9.98
N LYS A 135 11.79 -12.55 -9.46
CA LYS A 135 13.05 -11.95 -8.95
C LYS A 135 13.14 -11.93 -7.43
N GLY A 136 12.05 -12.24 -6.73
CA GLY A 136 11.95 -12.23 -5.27
C GLY A 136 11.40 -10.91 -4.72
N ALA A 137 11.39 -10.79 -3.39
CA ALA A 137 10.94 -9.60 -2.67
C ALA A 137 12.08 -9.02 -1.83
N PHE A 138 12.08 -7.71 -1.65
CA PHE A 138 13.16 -6.95 -1.04
C PHE A 138 12.58 -5.87 -0.12
N LEU A 139 13.32 -5.57 0.94
CA LEU A 139 13.24 -4.34 1.73
C LEU A 139 14.49 -3.53 1.42
N ASP A 140 14.33 -2.39 0.78
CA ASP A 140 15.38 -1.62 0.14
C ASP A 140 16.25 -2.53 -0.73
N GLU A 141 17.53 -2.71 -0.40
CA GLU A 141 18.44 -3.58 -1.15
C GLU A 141 18.57 -5.00 -0.54
N THR A 142 17.83 -5.28 0.55
CA THR A 142 17.93 -6.54 1.28
C THR A 142 16.80 -7.49 0.88
N LYS A 143 17.15 -8.69 0.40
CA LYS A 143 16.15 -9.73 0.08
C LYS A 143 15.43 -10.19 1.35
N ILE A 144 14.10 -10.29 1.27
CA ILE A 144 13.24 -10.72 2.37
C ILE A 144 12.53 -12.03 2.05
N GLN A 145 12.07 -12.71 3.09
CA GLN A 145 11.30 -13.95 2.99
C GLN A 145 10.50 -14.17 4.28
N VAL A 146 9.40 -14.91 4.17
CA VAL A 146 8.64 -15.40 5.32
C VAL A 146 9.50 -16.35 6.18
N HIS A 147 9.11 -16.52 7.44
CA HIS A 147 9.73 -17.54 8.29
C HIS A 147 9.44 -18.95 7.77
N ASN A 148 10.46 -19.81 7.81
CA ASN A 148 10.40 -21.22 7.38
C ASN A 148 10.35 -22.21 8.56
N LYS A 149 10.29 -21.69 9.79
CA LYS A 149 10.23 -22.46 11.04
C LYS A 149 9.19 -21.82 11.94
N ASP A 150 8.69 -22.60 12.89
CA ASP A 150 7.78 -22.08 13.91
C ASP A 150 8.51 -21.03 14.76
N PRO A 151 7.97 -19.80 14.87
CA PRO A 151 8.57 -18.76 15.69
C PRO A 151 8.32 -19.04 17.18
N ILE A 152 9.13 -18.41 18.03
CA ILE A 152 8.91 -18.41 19.49
C ILE A 152 7.58 -17.72 19.83
N TYR A 153 7.27 -16.65 19.12
CA TYR A 153 6.01 -15.92 19.23
C TYR A 153 5.32 -15.91 17.87
N LYS A 154 4.12 -16.48 17.81
CA LYS A 154 3.29 -16.44 16.61
C LYS A 154 2.44 -15.18 16.58
N ILE A 155 2.64 -14.33 15.57
CA ILE A 155 1.95 -13.05 15.39
C ILE A 155 0.88 -13.20 14.30
N VAL A 156 -0.34 -12.77 14.62
CA VAL A 156 -1.48 -12.78 13.71
C VAL A 156 -1.93 -11.34 13.48
N GLY A 157 -1.72 -10.83 12.27
CA GLY A 157 -2.34 -9.60 11.80
C GLY A 157 -3.81 -9.86 11.43
N ILE A 158 -4.73 -9.06 11.95
CA ILE A 158 -6.15 -9.19 11.64
C ILE A 158 -6.84 -7.84 11.58
N ASN A 159 -7.31 -7.45 10.40
CA ASN A 159 -8.19 -6.30 10.27
C ASN A 159 -9.59 -6.67 10.79
N THR A 160 -10.10 -5.92 11.76
CA THR A 160 -11.46 -6.07 12.28
C THR A 160 -12.30 -4.81 12.08
N SER A 161 -11.81 -3.86 11.29
CA SER A 161 -12.51 -2.62 11.00
C SER A 161 -13.84 -2.91 10.30
N GLY A 162 -14.94 -2.41 10.85
CA GLY A 162 -16.28 -2.68 10.33
C GLY A 162 -16.81 -4.10 10.57
N ALA A 163 -16.14 -4.93 11.38
CA ALA A 163 -16.55 -6.31 11.61
C ALA A 163 -17.94 -6.41 12.28
N THR A 164 -18.81 -7.23 11.72
CA THR A 164 -20.12 -7.52 12.32
C THR A 164 -20.00 -8.40 13.56
N PRO A 165 -20.99 -8.40 14.47
CA PRO A 165 -21.02 -9.33 15.60
C PRO A 165 -20.90 -10.81 15.18
N GLU A 166 -21.48 -11.18 14.03
CA GLU A 166 -21.39 -12.53 13.45
C GLU A 166 -19.96 -12.86 13.01
N LEU A 167 -19.27 -11.93 12.36
CA LEU A 167 -17.87 -12.09 11.98
C LEU A 167 -16.98 -12.22 13.23
N MET A 168 -17.20 -11.38 14.24
CA MET A 168 -16.45 -11.46 15.50
C MET A 168 -16.61 -12.81 16.20
N LYS A 169 -17.80 -13.42 16.17
CA LYS A 169 -18.01 -14.79 16.67
C LYS A 169 -17.20 -15.83 15.89
N LYS A 170 -17.06 -15.67 14.57
CA LYS A 170 -16.23 -16.57 13.74
C LYS A 170 -14.74 -16.38 14.00
N LEU A 171 -14.30 -15.17 14.31
CA LEU A 171 -12.91 -14.86 14.63
C LEU A 171 -12.52 -15.22 16.07
N HIS A 172 -13.50 -15.39 16.97
CA HIS A 172 -13.28 -15.72 18.39
C HIS A 172 -12.27 -16.85 18.64
N PRO A 173 -12.29 -17.99 17.92
CA PRO A 173 -11.30 -19.06 18.12
C PRO A 173 -9.86 -18.61 17.89
N ILE A 174 -9.62 -17.67 16.96
CA ILE A 174 -8.28 -17.14 16.66
C ILE A 174 -7.76 -16.37 17.88
N PHE A 175 -8.58 -15.47 18.43
CA PHE A 175 -8.22 -14.70 19.62
C PHE A 175 -8.06 -15.58 20.87
N GLN A 176 -8.80 -16.67 20.95
CA GLN A 176 -8.69 -17.62 22.07
C GLN A 176 -7.40 -18.46 22.00
N GLN A 177 -6.93 -18.81 20.79
CA GLN A 177 -5.77 -19.69 20.59
C GLN A 177 -4.45 -18.93 20.39
N HIS A 178 -4.50 -17.64 20.06
CA HIS A 178 -3.31 -16.83 19.77
C HIS A 178 -3.25 -15.58 20.64
N ASN A 179 -2.16 -15.44 21.40
CA ASN A 179 -1.97 -14.35 22.37
C ASN A 179 -1.41 -13.04 21.75
N HIS A 180 -1.01 -13.07 20.47
CA HIS A 180 -0.33 -11.94 19.81
C HIS A 180 -1.02 -11.53 18.52
N THR A 181 -2.26 -11.06 18.66
CA THR A 181 -3.01 -10.46 17.54
C THR A 181 -2.71 -8.96 17.44
N ARG A 182 -2.57 -8.42 16.23
CA ARG A 182 -2.35 -6.98 15.98
C ARG A 182 -3.19 -6.52 14.78
N HIS A 183 -3.49 -5.22 14.77
CA HIS A 183 -3.97 -4.50 13.60
C HIS A 183 -3.34 -3.12 13.69
N PHE A 184 -2.60 -2.72 12.65
CA PHE A 184 -1.87 -1.46 12.64
C PHE A 184 -2.58 -0.39 11.80
N GLY A 185 -3.56 -0.76 10.98
CA GLY A 185 -4.42 0.19 10.28
C GLY A 185 -3.88 0.66 8.92
N ALA A 186 -2.99 -0.12 8.30
CA ALA A 186 -2.56 0.02 6.91
C ALA A 186 -2.28 -1.38 6.35
N ASN A 187 -3.24 -1.94 5.61
CA ASN A 187 -3.26 -3.35 5.24
C ASN A 187 -2.10 -3.72 4.32
N ALA A 188 -1.74 -2.87 3.36
CA ALA A 188 -0.62 -3.12 2.47
C ALA A 188 0.70 -3.16 3.25
N LEU A 189 0.91 -2.27 4.22
CA LEU A 189 2.11 -2.29 5.05
C LEU A 189 2.15 -3.51 5.98
N GLU A 190 1.01 -3.94 6.53
CA GLU A 190 0.91 -5.19 7.30
C GLU A 190 1.21 -6.43 6.43
N MET A 191 0.76 -6.46 5.18
CA MET A 191 1.12 -7.50 4.21
C MET A 191 2.61 -7.50 3.87
N ALA A 192 3.25 -6.32 3.75
CA ALA A 192 4.69 -6.21 3.54
C ALA A 192 5.49 -6.73 4.75
N MET A 193 5.01 -6.46 5.97
CA MET A 193 5.56 -7.04 7.19
C MET A 193 5.43 -8.57 7.22
N PHE A 194 4.29 -9.11 6.78
CA PHE A 194 4.12 -10.56 6.59
C PHE A 194 5.15 -11.12 5.59
N ALA A 195 5.30 -10.50 4.42
CA ALA A 195 6.27 -10.94 3.41
C ALA A 195 7.74 -10.89 3.92
N ARG A 196 8.04 -10.00 4.87
CA ARG A 196 9.33 -9.91 5.56
C ARG A 196 9.52 -10.96 6.67
N GLY A 197 8.47 -11.67 7.05
CA GLY A 197 8.46 -12.62 8.16
C GLY A 197 8.26 -11.97 9.52
N LEU A 198 7.80 -10.72 9.61
CA LEU A 198 7.48 -10.09 10.90
C LEU A 198 6.09 -10.50 11.44
N MET A 199 5.26 -11.09 10.58
CA MET A 199 3.97 -11.69 10.93
C MET A 199 3.87 -13.08 10.31
N ASP A 200 3.12 -13.97 10.96
CA ASP A 200 2.96 -15.36 10.51
C ASP A 200 1.65 -15.59 9.76
N ILE A 201 0.64 -14.77 10.05
CA ILE A 201 -0.68 -14.81 9.45
C ILE A 201 -1.15 -13.37 9.29
N PHE A 202 -1.77 -13.05 8.16
CA PHE A 202 -2.50 -11.82 7.93
C PHE A 202 -3.91 -12.16 7.43
N ILE A 203 -4.93 -11.51 8.01
CA ILE A 203 -6.34 -11.68 7.66
C ILE A 203 -6.95 -10.30 7.49
N ASP A 204 -7.60 -10.08 6.34
CA ASP A 204 -8.43 -8.92 6.03
C ASP A 204 -9.86 -9.39 5.70
#